data_AF-A0A0N4X255-F1
#
_entry.id   AF-A0A0N4X255-F1
#
_cell.length_a   1.000
_cell.length_b   1.000
_cell.length_c   1.000
_cell.angle_alpha   90.00
_cell.angle_beta   90.00
_cell.angle_gamma   90.00
#
_symmetry.space_group_name_H-M   'P 1'
#
loop_
_entity.id
_entity.type
_entity.pdbx_description
1 polymer ?
#
loop_
_entity_poly.entity_id
_entity_poly.type
_entity_poly.pdbx_seq_one_letter_code
_entity_poly.pdbx_strand_id
1 'polypeptide(L)'
;MDWAVKYGIENQVKEYNTYDARTRKEIRYNVTKLIDDLPLAIDRFFDVMDDEYQTREERRKELEDISAQNPKENTVAVGVQCLYSKSNHLLVDYPTRRESLFHVGL
;
A
#
# COMPACT_ATOMS: atom_id res chain seq x y z
N MET A 1 -34.28 5.27 24.21
CA MET A 1 -35.19 4.49 23.34
C MET A 1 -36.54 5.16 23.22
N ASP A 2 -36.98 5.93 24.22
CA ASP A 2 -38.31 6.58 24.29
C ASP A 2 -38.66 7.45 23.07
N TRP A 3 -37.67 8.10 22.44
CA TRP A 3 -37.92 8.83 21.19
C TRP A 3 -38.23 7.88 20.02
N ALA A 4 -37.52 6.77 19.88
CA ALA A 4 -37.74 5.79 18.82
C ALA A 4 -39.10 5.10 18.98
N VAL A 5 -39.52 4.88 20.23
CA VAL A 5 -40.87 4.42 20.60
C VAL A 5 -41.92 5.44 20.19
N LYS A 6 -41.71 6.70 20.58
CA LYS A 6 -42.61 7.82 20.27
C LYS A 6 -42.86 7.98 18.77
N TYR A 7 -41.87 7.69 17.93
CA TYR A 7 -41.97 7.80 16.48
C TYR A 7 -42.22 6.46 15.78
N GLY A 8 -42.37 5.35 16.50
CA GLY A 8 -42.68 4.03 15.93
C GLY A 8 -41.54 3.40 15.12
N ILE A 9 -40.29 3.81 15.35
CA ILE A 9 -39.09 3.42 14.56
C ILE A 9 -38.12 2.52 15.33
N GLU A 10 -38.57 1.94 16.45
CA GLU A 10 -37.72 1.14 17.33
C GLU A 10 -37.02 -0.03 16.62
N ASN A 11 -37.74 -0.73 15.74
CA ASN A 11 -37.20 -1.89 15.02
C ASN A 11 -36.06 -1.46 14.10
N GLN A 12 -36.24 -0.36 13.36
CA GLN A 12 -35.21 0.18 12.47
C GLN A 12 -33.97 0.64 13.27
N VAL A 13 -34.17 1.25 14.44
CA VAL A 13 -33.05 1.65 15.32
C VAL A 13 -32.31 0.44 15.87
N LYS A 14 -33.02 -0.63 16.28
CA LYS A 14 -32.40 -1.88 16.76
C LYS A 14 -31.61 -2.59 15.65
N GLU A 15 -32.18 -2.66 14.44
CA GLU A 15 -31.51 -3.23 13.26
C GLU A 15 -30.26 -2.43 12.90
N TYR A 16 -30.37 -1.11 12.84
CA TYR A 16 -29.23 -0.22 12.57
C TYR A 16 -28.12 -0.41 13.59
N ASN A 17 -28.43 -0.40 14.89
CA ASN A 17 -27.42 -0.57 15.94
C ASN A 17 -26.71 -1.94 15.85
N THR A 18 -27.45 -2.99 15.48
CA THR A 18 -26.89 -4.34 15.28
C THR A 18 -25.98 -4.36 14.06
N TYR A 19 -26.43 -3.78 12.94
CA TYR A 19 -25.66 -3.65 11.72
C TYR A 19 -24.36 -2.85 11.96
N ASP A 20 -24.46 -1.69 12.58
CA ASP A 20 -23.35 -0.80 12.91
C ASP A 20 -22.32 -1.49 13.84
N ALA A 21 -22.79 -2.21 14.87
CA ALA A 21 -21.91 -2.99 15.72
C ALA A 21 -21.16 -4.10 14.95
N ARG A 22 -21.83 -4.79 14.02
CA ARG A 22 -21.21 -5.80 13.15
C ARG A 22 -20.19 -5.16 12.21
N THR A 23 -20.57 -4.10 11.50
CA THR A 23 -19.70 -3.39 10.55
C THR A 23 -18.45 -2.84 11.24
N ARG A 24 -18.55 -2.29 12.45
CA ARG A 24 -17.35 -1.85 13.20
C ARG A 24 -16.39 -3.00 13.52
N LYS A 25 -16.90 -4.18 13.86
CA LYS A 25 -16.07 -5.37 14.11
C LYS A 25 -15.39 -5.84 12.82
N GLU A 26 -16.13 -5.90 11.73
CA GLU A 26 -15.59 -6.27 10.41
C GLU A 26 -14.50 -5.30 9.94
N ILE A 27 -14.72 -3.98 10.08
CA ILE A 27 -13.72 -2.97 9.76
C ILE A 27 -12.46 -3.17 10.60
N ARG A 28 -12.61 -3.31 11.92
CA ARG A 28 -11.47 -3.53 12.82
C ARG A 28 -10.68 -4.76 12.42
N TYR A 29 -11.36 -5.88 12.17
CA TYR A 29 -10.71 -7.12 11.75
C TYR A 29 -9.98 -6.96 10.42
N ASN A 30 -10.63 -6.38 9.41
CA ASN A 30 -10.04 -6.18 8.09
C ASN A 30 -8.82 -5.26 8.11
N VAL A 31 -8.88 -4.16 8.89
CA VAL A 31 -7.75 -3.23 9.04
C VAL A 31 -6.61 -3.87 9.82
N THR A 32 -6.90 -4.61 10.88
CA THR A 32 -5.86 -5.33 11.65
C THR A 32 -5.14 -6.33 10.76
N LYS A 33 -5.92 -7.14 10.03
CA LYS A 33 -5.38 -8.10 9.08
C LYS A 33 -4.51 -7.42 8.00
N LEU A 34 -4.96 -6.31 7.44
CA LEU A 34 -4.17 -5.56 6.45
C LEU A 34 -2.83 -5.07 7.04
N ILE A 35 -2.82 -4.60 8.30
CA ILE A 35 -1.59 -4.17 8.97
C ILE A 35 -0.65 -5.36 9.20
N ASP A 36 -1.19 -6.52 9.58
CA ASP A 36 -0.40 -7.74 9.81
C ASP A 36 0.21 -8.28 8.50
N ASP A 37 -0.54 -8.20 7.40
CA ASP A 37 -0.11 -8.68 6.07
C ASP A 37 0.87 -7.70 5.39
N LEU A 38 0.86 -6.41 5.78
CA LEU A 38 1.59 -5.36 5.08
C LEU A 38 3.13 -5.49 5.07
N PRO A 39 3.82 -5.83 6.18
CA PRO A 39 5.28 -5.96 6.17
C PRO A 39 5.76 -6.97 5.11
N LEU A 40 5.09 -8.12 5.01
CA LEU A 40 5.42 -9.15 4.03
C LEU A 40 5.21 -8.66 2.59
N ALA A 41 4.14 -7.90 2.34
CA ALA A 41 3.89 -7.32 1.03
C ALA A 41 4.95 -6.29 0.63
N ILE A 42 5.43 -5.49 1.59
CA ILE A 42 6.51 -4.51 1.40
C ILE A 42 7.84 -5.23 1.12
N ASP A 43 8.16 -6.28 1.88
CA ASP A 43 9.40 -7.05 1.69
C ASP A 43 9.44 -7.65 0.27
N ARG A 44 8.35 -8.31 -0.16
CA ARG A 44 8.22 -8.84 -1.52
C ARG A 44 8.32 -7.78 -2.60
N PHE A 45 7.80 -6.58 -2.36
CA PHE A 45 7.93 -5.48 -3.29
C PHE A 45 9.40 -5.08 -3.47
N PHE A 46 10.15 -4.95 -2.37
CA PHE A 46 11.57 -4.62 -2.43
C PHE A 46 12.41 -5.74 -3.03
N ASP A 47 12.08 -7.02 -2.76
CA ASP A 47 12.75 -8.16 -3.40
C ASP A 47 12.71 -8.07 -4.93
N VAL A 48 11.56 -7.66 -5.50
CA VAL A 48 11.41 -7.48 -6.96
C VAL A 48 12.13 -6.23 -7.45
N MET A 49 12.09 -5.13 -6.67
CA MET A 49 12.67 -3.85 -7.10
C MET A 49 14.19 -3.79 -6.99
N ASP A 50 14.76 -4.47 -6.01
CA ASP A 50 16.19 -4.53 -5.74
C ASP A 50 16.89 -5.66 -6.51
N ASP A 51 16.15 -6.49 -7.25
CA ASP A 51 16.72 -7.46 -8.19
C ASP A 51 17.31 -6.74 -9.42
N GLU A 52 18.63 -6.53 -9.37
CA GLU A 52 19.44 -5.91 -10.42
C GLU A 52 19.47 -6.73 -11.73
N TYR A 53 19.11 -8.01 -11.70
CA TYR A 53 19.14 -8.90 -12.86
C TYR A 53 17.84 -8.92 -13.65
N GLN A 54 16.74 -8.42 -13.07
CA GLN A 54 15.47 -8.36 -13.76
C GLN A 54 15.37 -7.20 -14.75
N THR A 55 14.77 -7.48 -15.89
CA THR A 55 14.35 -6.45 -16.84
C THR A 55 13.13 -5.72 -16.32
N ARG A 56 12.86 -4.53 -16.86
CA ARG A 56 11.69 -3.72 -16.51
C ARG A 56 10.36 -4.47 -16.73
N GLU A 57 10.28 -5.29 -17.78
CA GLU A 57 9.08 -6.05 -18.10
C GLU A 57 8.84 -7.23 -17.14
N GLU A 58 9.92 -7.87 -16.68
CA GLU A 58 9.85 -8.93 -15.66
C GLU A 58 9.38 -8.36 -14.33
N ARG A 59 9.99 -7.24 -13.87
CA ARG A 59 9.52 -6.53 -12.67
C ARG A 59 8.05 -6.13 -12.76
N ARG A 60 7.61 -5.59 -13.90
CA ARG A 60 6.20 -5.20 -14.10
C ARG A 60 5.27 -6.40 -13.93
N LYS A 61 5.62 -7.53 -14.54
CA LYS A 61 4.80 -8.75 -14.48
C LYS A 61 4.74 -9.31 -13.06
N GLU A 62 5.86 -9.32 -12.34
CA GLU A 62 5.90 -9.85 -10.98
C GLU A 62 5.13 -8.95 -10.00
N LEU A 63 5.18 -7.63 -10.18
CA LEU A 63 4.33 -6.69 -9.45
C LEU A 63 2.84 -6.86 -9.77
N GLU A 64 2.48 -7.16 -11.02
CA GLU A 64 1.09 -7.50 -11.41
C GLU A 64 0.63 -8.78 -10.70
N ASP A 65 1.48 -9.81 -10.62
CA ASP A 65 1.19 -11.06 -9.92
C ASP A 65 1.03 -10.85 -8.41
N ILE A 66 1.89 -10.04 -7.78
CA ILE A 66 1.77 -9.65 -6.35
C ILE A 66 0.44 -8.90 -6.12
N SER A 67 0.10 -7.96 -6.99
CA SER A 67 -1.15 -7.20 -6.95
C SER A 67 -2.39 -8.08 -7.13
N ALA A 68 -2.32 -9.07 -8.03
CA ALA A 68 -3.42 -10.01 -8.30
C ALA A 68 -3.67 -10.98 -7.14
N GLN A 69 -2.61 -11.41 -6.45
CA GLN A 69 -2.71 -12.28 -5.28
C GLN A 69 -3.32 -11.56 -4.08
N ASN A 70 -3.02 -10.27 -3.91
CA ASN A 70 -3.44 -9.48 -2.75
C ASN A 70 -4.18 -8.18 -3.14
N PRO A 71 -5.42 -8.27 -3.67
CA PRO A 71 -6.15 -7.09 -4.18
C PRO A 71 -6.45 -6.03 -3.10
N LYS A 72 -6.43 -6.41 -1.81
CA LYS A 72 -6.61 -5.48 -0.67
C LYS A 72 -5.32 -4.76 -0.28
N GLU A 73 -4.16 -5.36 -0.52
CA GLU A 73 -2.84 -4.78 -0.25
C GLU A 73 -2.31 -3.95 -1.44
N ASN A 74 -2.90 -4.15 -2.62
CA ASN A 74 -2.58 -3.42 -3.85
C ASN A 74 -2.57 -1.89 -3.66
N THR A 75 -3.44 -1.34 -2.79
CA THR A 75 -3.43 0.10 -2.48
C THR A 75 -2.11 0.56 -1.86
N VAL A 76 -1.45 -0.30 -1.06
CA VAL A 76 -0.16 0.02 -0.46
C VAL A 76 0.99 -0.22 -1.43
N ALA A 77 0.94 -1.29 -2.22
CA ALA A 77 1.93 -1.55 -3.28
C ALA A 77 1.99 -0.40 -4.32
N VAL A 78 0.83 0.11 -4.76
CA VAL A 78 0.75 1.31 -5.63
C VAL A 78 1.32 2.55 -4.94
N GLY A 79 1.07 2.71 -3.65
CA GLY A 79 1.62 3.78 -2.83
C GLY A 79 3.16 3.73 -2.77
N VAL A 80 3.73 2.56 -2.50
CA VAL A 80 5.19 2.36 -2.46
C VAL A 80 5.82 2.54 -3.84
N GLN A 81 5.19 2.02 -4.90
CA GLN A 81 5.68 2.23 -6.27
C GLN A 81 5.69 3.71 -6.69
N CYS A 82 4.70 4.49 -6.23
CA CYS A 82 4.67 5.94 -6.45
C CYS A 82 5.84 6.64 -5.75
N LEU A 83 6.17 6.24 -4.51
CA LEU A 83 7.29 6.78 -3.74
C LEU A 83 8.64 6.39 -4.36
N TYR A 84 8.80 5.14 -4.79
CA TYR A 84 10.01 4.66 -5.45
C TYR A 84 10.25 5.38 -6.78
N SER A 85 9.21 5.55 -7.60
CA SER A 85 9.31 6.26 -8.89
C SER A 85 9.68 7.73 -8.72
N LYS A 86 9.13 8.41 -7.70
CA LYS A 86 9.51 9.79 -7.35
C LYS A 86 10.96 9.87 -6.86
N SER A 87 11.40 8.91 -6.05
CA SER A 87 12.77 8.86 -5.54
C SER A 87 13.79 8.65 -6.66
N ASN A 88 13.50 7.74 -7.61
CA ASN A 88 14.35 7.56 -8.78
C ASN A 88 14.41 8.79 -9.67
N HIS A 89 13.29 9.50 -9.90
CA HIS A 89 13.32 10.79 -10.62
C HIS A 89 14.23 11.81 -9.91
N LEU A 90 14.25 11.83 -8.59
CA LEU A 90 15.16 12.70 -7.81
C LEU A 90 16.63 12.25 -7.87
N LEU A 91 16.91 10.98 -8.18
CA LEU A 91 18.27 10.45 -8.37
C LEU A 91 18.79 10.68 -9.80
N VAL A 92 17.93 10.72 -10.82
CA VAL A 92 18.32 11.03 -12.21
C VAL A 92 18.67 12.52 -12.39
N ASP A 93 18.18 13.40 -11.50
CA ASP A 93 18.47 14.84 -11.50
C ASP A 93 19.77 15.23 -10.78
N TYR A 94 20.58 14.29 -10.28
CA TYR A 94 21.94 14.62 -9.87
C TYR A 94 22.82 14.77 -11.12
N PRO A 95 23.35 15.97 -11.44
CA PRO A 95 24.32 16.08 -12.51
C PRO A 95 25.55 15.27 -12.09
N THR A 96 25.94 14.34 -12.95
CA THR A 96 27.20 13.62 -12.96
C THR A 96 28.35 14.56 -12.58
N ARG A 97 28.75 14.56 -11.31
CA ARG A 97 29.94 15.29 -10.86
C ARG A 97 30.72 14.47 -9.85
N ARG A 98 31.34 13.40 -10.36
CA ARG A 98 32.64 12.97 -9.85
C ARG A 98 33.52 12.31 -10.92
N GLU A 99 33.59 12.92 -12.08
CA GLU A 99 34.81 12.91 -12.91
C GLU A 99 35.50 14.28 -12.76
N SER A 100 36.19 14.52 -11.65
CA SER A 100 37.14 15.64 -11.55
C SER A 100 38.17 15.50 -10.41
N LEU A 101 38.59 14.28 -10.07
CA LEU A 101 39.72 14.09 -9.14
C LEU A 101 40.83 13.15 -9.64
N PHE A 102 40.86 12.86 -10.93
CA PHE A 102 42.07 12.34 -11.57
C PHE A 102 42.35 13.20 -12.81
N HIS A 103 43.50 13.87 -12.82
CA HIS A 103 44.11 14.71 -13.86
C HIS A 103 44.13 16.21 -13.58
N VAL A 104 44.86 16.63 -12.53
CA VAL A 104 45.81 17.77 -12.63
C VAL A 104 47.01 17.49 -11.70
N GLY A 105 48.14 17.10 -12.32
CA GLY A 105 49.53 17.42 -11.96
C GLY A 105 50.05 17.23 -10.54
N LEU A 106 50.92 16.23 -10.37
CA LEU A 106 52.32 16.41 -9.98
C LEU A 106 53.16 15.23 -10.49
#